data_AF-A0A952ZLH1-F1
#
_entry.id   AF-A0A952ZLH1-F1
#
_cell.length_a   1.000
_cell.length_b   1.000
_cell.length_c   1.000
_cell.angle_alpha   90.00
_cell.angle_beta   90.00
_cell.angle_gamma   90.00
#
_symmetry.space_group_name_H-M   'P 1'
#
loop_
_entity.id
_entity.type
_entity.pdbx_description
1 polymer ?
#
loop_
_entity_poly.entity_id
_entity_poly.type
_entity_poly.pdbx_seq_one_letter_code
_entity_poly.pdbx_strand_id
1 'polypeptide(L)'
;MNTRDLRAARARYCYDEAVRWKPEFRKEITQRLKGLPVQMRSQGLANTLALLMADDKFHVAVLAEILARWLLEKSPLRPLPETGGPAHWGAPRRLLDACVKARRIEYAWAQIEAIALMDQLKLFAGALAASED
;
A
#
# COMPACT_ATOMS: atom_id res chain seq x y z
N MET A 1 2.08 7.38 20.58
CA MET A 1 1.71 8.08 19.32
C MET A 1 0.21 8.09 19.19
N ASN A 2 -0.40 9.24 18.90
CA ASN A 2 -1.85 9.37 18.87
C ASN A 2 -2.39 8.87 17.52
N THR A 3 -3.59 8.28 17.50
CA THR A 3 -4.23 7.79 16.25
C THR A 3 -4.47 8.90 15.24
N ARG A 4 -4.61 10.14 15.71
CA ARG A 4 -4.67 11.36 14.89
C ARG A 4 -3.41 11.56 14.05
N ASP A 5 -2.23 11.32 14.63
CA ASP A 5 -0.95 11.52 13.94
C ASP A 5 -0.76 10.50 12.82
N LEU A 6 -1.15 9.24 13.07
CA LEU A 6 -1.10 8.20 12.05
C LEU A 6 -2.03 8.50 10.87
N ARG A 7 -3.27 8.90 11.14
CA ARG A 7 -4.24 9.24 10.09
C ARG A 7 -3.76 10.42 9.24
N ALA A 8 -3.18 11.44 9.87
CA ALA A 8 -2.62 12.59 9.17
C ALA A 8 -1.39 12.20 8.33
N ALA A 9 -0.47 11.40 8.88
CA ALA A 9 0.70 10.89 8.15
C ALA A 9 0.27 10.07 6.92
N ARG A 10 -0.71 9.18 7.10
CA ARG A 10 -1.27 8.38 6.00
C ARG A 10 -1.92 9.25 4.94
N ALA A 11 -2.68 10.27 5.35
CA ALA A 11 -3.31 11.21 4.44
C ALA A 11 -2.30 11.92 3.56
N ARG A 12 -1.26 12.48 4.18
CA ARG A 12 -0.19 13.18 3.48
C ARG A 12 0.54 12.25 2.52
N TYR A 13 0.91 11.06 2.99
CA TYR A 13 1.58 10.08 2.15
C TYR A 13 0.74 9.68 0.93
N CYS A 14 -0.54 9.36 1.11
CA CYS A 14 -1.43 9.01 0.01
C CYS A 14 -1.60 10.15 -1.01
N TYR A 15 -1.75 11.39 -0.53
CA TYR A 15 -1.87 12.56 -1.41
C TYR A 15 -0.58 12.78 -2.21
N ASP A 16 0.57 12.75 -1.54
CA ASP A 16 1.88 12.96 -2.15
C ASP A 16 2.20 11.91 -3.23
N GLU A 17 1.77 10.66 -3.04
CA GLU A 17 1.88 9.61 -4.06
C GLU A 17 0.90 9.84 -5.22
N ALA A 18 -0.38 10.09 -4.91
CA ALA A 18 -1.42 10.20 -5.94
C ALA A 18 -1.23 11.40 -6.88
N VAL A 19 -0.76 12.55 -6.38
CA VAL A 19 -0.55 13.75 -7.19
C VAL A 19 0.61 13.61 -8.20
N ARG A 20 1.52 12.67 -7.97
CA ARG A 20 2.67 12.40 -8.85
C ARG A 20 2.31 11.52 -10.04
N TRP A 21 1.13 10.88 -10.01
CA TRP A 21 0.72 10.02 -11.11
C TRP A 21 0.33 10.86 -12.32
N LYS A 22 0.89 10.48 -13.47
CA LYS A 22 0.51 11.08 -14.74
C LYS A 22 -0.98 10.81 -15.02
N PRO A 23 -1.70 11.75 -15.67
CA PRO A 23 -3.13 11.61 -15.94
C PRO A 23 -3.50 10.28 -16.62
N GLU A 24 -2.69 9.83 -17.59
CA GLU A 24 -2.90 8.59 -18.33
C GLU A 24 -2.92 7.34 -17.44
N PHE A 25 -2.15 7.31 -16.35
CA PHE A 25 -2.10 6.18 -15.43
C PHE A 25 -3.08 6.32 -14.27
N ARG A 26 -3.50 7.55 -13.95
CA ARG A 26 -4.35 7.82 -12.80
C ARG A 26 -5.68 7.08 -12.89
N LYS A 27 -6.32 7.06 -14.06
CA LYS A 27 -7.59 6.35 -14.27
C LYS A 27 -7.44 4.83 -14.06
N GLU A 28 -6.38 4.23 -14.60
CA GLU A 28 -6.10 2.79 -14.45
C GLU A 28 -5.80 2.40 -13.00
N ILE A 29 -4.92 3.14 -12.32
CA ILE A 29 -4.58 2.92 -10.91
C ILE A 29 -5.83 3.08 -10.04
N THR A 30 -6.62 4.13 -10.27
CA THR A 30 -7.87 4.39 -9.53
C THR A 30 -8.84 3.23 -9.68
N GLN A 31 -8.97 2.68 -10.89
CA GLN A 31 -9.84 1.54 -11.14
C GLN A 31 -9.34 0.29 -10.39
N ARG A 32 -8.04 0.01 -10.39
CA ARG A 32 -7.46 -1.11 -9.64
C ARG A 32 -7.67 -0.96 -8.13
N LEU A 33 -7.51 0.26 -7.60
CA LEU A 33 -7.69 0.57 -6.18
C LEU A 33 -9.11 0.33 -5.68
N LYS A 34 -10.15 0.38 -6.54
CA LYS A 34 -11.54 0.17 -6.11
C LYS A 34 -11.77 -1.18 -5.44
N GLY A 35 -11.12 -2.23 -5.93
CA GLY A 35 -11.26 -3.61 -5.44
C GLY A 35 -10.17 -4.08 -4.46
N LEU A 36 -9.06 -3.36 -4.38
CA LEU A 36 -7.88 -3.81 -3.64
C LEU A 36 -8.09 -3.95 -2.12
N PRO A 37 -8.77 -3.01 -1.42
CA PRO A 37 -9.08 -3.18 0.01
C PRO A 37 -9.95 -4.40 0.30
N VAL A 38 -10.90 -4.70 -0.59
CA VAL A 38 -11.76 -5.90 -0.47
C VAL A 38 -10.94 -7.16 -0.66
N GLN A 39 -10.06 -7.18 -1.68
CA GLN A 39 -9.15 -8.28 -1.93
C GLN A 39 -8.25 -8.56 -0.72
N MET A 40 -7.71 -7.52 -0.07
CA MET A 40 -6.90 -7.68 1.15
C MET A 40 -7.69 -8.26 2.32
N ARG A 41 -8.97 -7.88 2.49
CA ARG A 41 -9.84 -8.44 3.54
C ARG A 41 -10.12 -9.93 3.31
N SER A 42 -10.35 -10.34 2.06
CA SER A 42 -10.74 -11.72 1.74
C SER A 42 -9.56 -12.68 1.59
N GLN A 43 -8.45 -12.22 1.01
CA GLN A 43 -7.29 -13.06 0.68
C GLN A 43 -6.09 -12.83 1.61
N GLY A 44 -6.08 -11.73 2.36
CA GLY A 44 -4.96 -11.32 3.19
C GLY A 44 -3.94 -10.45 2.45
N LEU A 45 -3.12 -9.74 3.23
CA LEU A 45 -2.07 -8.85 2.74
C LEU A 45 -1.01 -9.59 1.90
N ALA A 46 -0.48 -10.70 2.39
CA ALA A 46 0.61 -11.42 1.72
C ALA A 46 0.20 -11.92 0.32
N ASN A 47 -0.98 -12.54 0.21
CA ASN A 47 -1.50 -13.04 -1.07
C ASN A 47 -1.82 -11.90 -2.03
N THR A 48 -2.41 -10.81 -1.54
CA THR A 48 -2.69 -9.63 -2.37
C THR A 48 -1.39 -9.04 -2.91
N LEU A 49 -0.35 -8.94 -2.08
CA LEU A 49 0.96 -8.44 -2.49
C LEU A 49 1.62 -9.34 -3.53
N ALA A 50 1.58 -10.66 -3.34
CA ALA A 50 2.11 -11.62 -4.31
C ALA A 50 1.42 -11.47 -5.68
N LEU A 51 0.10 -11.26 -5.69
CA LEU A 51 -0.65 -11.01 -6.92
C LEU A 51 -0.27 -9.67 -7.58
N LEU A 52 -0.06 -8.61 -6.80
CA LEU A 52 0.42 -7.33 -7.34
C LEU A 52 1.83 -7.44 -7.93
N MET A 53 2.70 -8.29 -7.35
CA MET A 53 4.06 -8.53 -7.85
C MET A 53 4.11 -9.40 -9.10
N ALA A 54 3.10 -10.25 -9.32
CA ALA A 54 3.00 -11.11 -10.49
C ALA A 54 2.36 -10.40 -11.71
N ASP A 55 1.74 -9.25 -11.50
CA ASP A 55 1.14 -8.43 -12.56
C ASP A 55 2.23 -7.68 -13.34
N ASP A 56 2.16 -7.74 -14.66
CA ASP A 56 3.14 -7.15 -15.58
C ASP A 56 2.89 -5.65 -15.84
N LYS A 57 1.76 -5.13 -15.40
CA LYS A 57 1.39 -3.72 -15.61
C LYS A 57 2.16 -2.83 -14.65
N PHE A 58 2.89 -1.85 -15.22
CA PHE A 58 3.65 -0.86 -14.46
C PHE A 58 2.84 -0.18 -13.35
N HIS A 59 1.60 0.19 -13.65
CA HIS A 59 0.73 0.87 -12.69
C HIS A 59 0.30 -0.02 -11.52
N VAL A 60 0.32 -1.34 -11.67
CA VAL A 60 0.07 -2.31 -10.59
C VAL A 60 1.32 -2.49 -9.73
N ALA A 61 2.50 -2.53 -10.35
CA ALA A 61 3.77 -2.55 -9.62
C ALA A 61 3.96 -1.33 -8.70
N VAL A 62 3.50 -0.15 -9.13
CA VAL A 62 3.50 1.07 -8.30
C VAL A 62 2.69 0.88 -7.01
N LEU A 63 1.55 0.18 -7.05
CA LEU A 63 0.75 -0.08 -5.86
C LEU A 63 1.47 -0.99 -4.85
N ALA A 64 2.18 -2.01 -5.35
CA ALA A 64 3.01 -2.88 -4.51
C ALA A 64 4.14 -2.08 -3.83
N GLU A 65 4.78 -1.17 -4.56
CA GLU A 65 5.85 -0.31 -4.05
C GLU A 65 5.34 0.66 -2.97
N ILE A 66 4.19 1.31 -3.21
CA ILE A 66 3.56 2.22 -2.23
C ILE A 66 3.23 1.48 -0.93
N LEU A 67 2.64 0.28 -1.04
CA LEU A 67 2.36 -0.58 0.12
C LEU A 67 3.63 -0.93 0.90
N ALA A 68 4.67 -1.37 0.18
CA ALA A 68 5.93 -1.74 0.78
C ALA A 68 6.61 -0.58 1.50
N ARG A 69 6.73 0.57 0.85
CA ARG A 69 7.34 1.77 1.45
C ARG A 69 6.57 2.25 2.66
N TRP A 70 5.23 2.26 2.60
CA TRP A 70 4.44 2.65 3.76
C TRP A 70 4.67 1.71 4.95
N LEU A 71 4.49 0.41 4.75
CA LEU A 71 4.49 -0.55 5.86
C LEU A 71 5.89 -0.80 6.44
N LEU A 72 6.95 -0.67 5.63
CA LEU A 72 8.32 -0.90 6.07
C LEU A 72 9.05 0.37 6.54
N GLU A 73 8.77 1.52 5.95
CA GLU A 73 9.64 2.70 6.10
C GLU A 73 8.92 3.96 6.56
N LYS A 74 7.77 4.28 5.96
CA LYS A 74 7.12 5.59 6.13
C LYS A 74 6.06 5.61 7.24
N SER A 75 5.41 4.48 7.52
CA SER A 75 4.41 4.40 8.58
C SER A 75 5.09 4.67 9.92
N PRO A 76 4.60 5.65 10.69
CA PRO A 76 5.14 5.92 12.02
C PRO A 76 5.08 4.70 12.95
N LEU A 77 4.07 3.83 12.77
CA LEU A 77 3.88 2.65 13.62
C LEU A 77 4.76 1.46 13.24
N ARG A 78 5.29 1.40 12.01
CA ARG A 78 6.08 0.27 11.47
C ARG A 78 5.58 -1.10 11.96
N PRO A 79 4.40 -1.55 11.50
CA PRO A 79 3.72 -2.71 12.07
C PRO A 79 4.46 -4.04 11.86
N LEU A 80 5.50 -4.05 11.01
CA LEU A 80 6.31 -5.22 10.70
C LEU A 80 7.75 -5.01 11.17
N PRO A 81 8.46 -6.10 11.54
CA PRO A 81 9.86 -6.01 11.92
C PRO A 81 10.71 -5.41 10.78
N GLU A 82 11.71 -4.59 11.14
CA GLU A 82 12.54 -3.82 10.20
C GLU A 82 13.35 -4.72 9.23
N THR A 83 13.45 -6.02 9.52
CA THR A 83 14.19 -7.03 8.74
C THR A 83 13.32 -7.72 7.69
N GLY A 84 12.73 -6.96 6.77
CA GLY A 84 12.16 -7.53 5.54
C GLY A 84 13.29 -7.88 4.58
N GLY A 85 13.66 -9.16 4.46
CA GLY A 85 14.65 -9.69 3.51
C GLY A 85 16.02 -8.98 3.42
N PRO A 86 16.91 -9.46 2.54
CA PRO A 86 18.12 -8.74 2.15
C PRO A 86 17.84 -7.36 1.55
N ALA A 87 18.71 -6.38 1.81
CA ALA A 87 18.56 -5.00 1.32
C ALA A 87 18.59 -4.87 -0.22
N HIS A 88 19.20 -5.83 -0.93
CA HIS A 88 19.22 -5.86 -2.39
C HIS A 88 17.88 -6.31 -3.01
N TRP A 89 16.92 -6.76 -2.20
CA TRP A 89 15.57 -7.06 -2.69
C TRP A 89 14.76 -5.77 -2.85
N GLY A 90 13.98 -5.68 -3.92
CA GLY A 90 12.99 -4.61 -4.08
C GLY A 90 12.00 -4.58 -2.90
N ALA A 91 11.48 -3.40 -2.59
CA ALA A 91 10.62 -3.18 -1.43
C ALA A 91 9.41 -4.15 -1.35
N PRO A 92 8.70 -4.48 -2.45
CA PRO A 92 7.57 -5.41 -2.41
C PRO A 92 7.99 -6.81 -1.96
N ARG A 93 9.12 -7.31 -2.45
CA ARG A 93 9.65 -8.63 -2.07
C ARG A 93 10.08 -8.63 -0.60
N ARG A 94 10.68 -7.55 -0.11
CA ARG A 94 11.01 -7.38 1.31
C ARG A 94 9.77 -7.36 2.19
N LEU A 95 8.69 -6.69 1.76
CA LEU A 95 7.42 -6.68 2.47
C LEU A 95 6.79 -8.07 2.51
N LEU A 96 6.82 -8.81 1.40
CA LEU A 96 6.30 -10.18 1.35
C LEU A 96 7.04 -11.09 2.33
N ASP A 97 8.37 -11.02 2.36
CA ASP A 97 9.20 -11.75 3.32
C ASP A 97 8.88 -11.39 4.78
N ALA A 98 8.73 -10.10 5.07
CA ALA A 98 8.33 -9.63 6.40
C ALA A 98 6.94 -10.15 6.79
N CYS A 99 5.98 -10.20 5.87
CA CYS A 99 4.65 -10.74 6.13
C CYS A 99 4.67 -12.23 6.48
N VAL A 100 5.49 -13.02 5.78
CA VAL A 100 5.59 -14.48 6.02
C VAL A 100 6.27 -14.78 7.37
N LYS A 101 7.18 -13.92 7.82
CA LYS A 101 7.95 -14.11 9.07
C LYS A 101 7.31 -13.42 10.29
N ALA A 102 6.34 -12.53 10.07
CA ALA A 102 5.71 -11.77 11.14
C ALA A 102 4.91 -12.66 12.10
N ARG A 103 4.87 -12.27 13.37
CA ARG A 103 3.95 -12.86 14.34
C ARG A 103 2.52 -12.50 13.95
N ARG A 104 1.56 -13.32 14.36
CA ARG A 104 0.13 -13.14 14.05
C ARG A 104 -0.38 -11.72 14.33
N ILE A 105 0.04 -11.12 15.44
CA ILE A 105 -0.40 -9.77 15.83
C ILE A 105 0.20 -8.67 14.93
N GLU A 106 1.48 -8.79 14.57
CA GLU A 106 2.18 -7.87 13.68
C GLU A 106 1.57 -7.93 12.28
N TYR A 107 1.35 -9.15 11.77
CA TYR A 107 0.68 -9.37 10.49
C TYR A 107 -0.74 -8.78 10.48
N ALA A 108 -1.51 -8.99 11.56
CA ALA A 108 -2.86 -8.43 11.67
C ALA A 108 -2.85 -6.89 11.65
N TRP A 109 -1.91 -6.27 12.37
CA TRP A 109 -1.75 -4.81 12.37
C TRP A 109 -1.32 -4.29 11.00
N ALA A 110 -0.39 -4.97 10.34
CA ALA A 110 0.05 -4.63 9.00
C ALA A 110 -1.10 -4.73 7.99
N GLN A 111 -1.94 -5.76 8.10
CA GLN A 111 -3.12 -5.93 7.24
C GLN A 111 -4.15 -4.82 7.46
N ILE A 112 -4.44 -4.46 8.72
CA ILE A 112 -5.35 -3.33 9.03
C ILE A 112 -4.81 -2.02 8.45
N GLU A 113 -3.52 -1.77 8.63
CA GLU A 113 -2.87 -0.56 8.13
C GLU A 113 -2.83 -0.52 6.60
N ALA A 114 -2.55 -1.64 5.93
CA ALA A 114 -2.56 -1.76 4.48
C ALA A 114 -3.94 -1.45 3.89
N ILE A 115 -5.00 -2.00 4.49
CA ILE A 115 -6.38 -1.73 4.07
C ILE A 115 -6.69 -0.25 4.23
N ALA A 116 -6.35 0.34 5.38
CA ALA A 116 -6.59 1.76 5.64
C ALA A 116 -5.82 2.68 4.68
N LEU A 117 -4.59 2.30 4.31
CA LEU A 117 -3.78 2.97 3.29
C LEU A 117 -4.45 2.91 1.91
N MET A 118 -4.87 1.73 1.48
CA MET A 118 -5.49 1.55 0.16
C MET A 118 -6.86 2.25 0.06
N ASP A 119 -7.67 2.21 1.12
CA ASP A 119 -8.94 2.95 1.18
C ASP A 119 -8.70 4.47 1.10
N GLN A 120 -7.68 4.99 1.79
CA GLN A 120 -7.37 6.41 1.76
C GLN A 120 -6.75 6.85 0.41
N LEU A 121 -5.87 6.04 -0.16
CA LEU A 121 -5.29 6.28 -1.47
C LEU A 121 -6.35 6.29 -2.56
N LYS A 122 -7.32 5.36 -2.50
CA LYS A 122 -8.49 5.32 -3.39
C LYS A 122 -9.29 6.63 -3.37
N LEU A 123 -9.49 7.23 -2.19
CA LEU A 123 -10.22 8.50 -2.08
C LEU A 123 -9.50 9.64 -2.80
N PHE A 124 -8.20 9.82 -2.56
CA PHE A 124 -7.42 10.87 -3.23
C PHE A 124 -7.30 10.63 -4.74
N ALA A 125 -7.02 9.39 -5.15
CA ALA A 125 -6.96 9.00 -6.55
C ALA A 125 -8.27 9.31 -7.28
N GLY A 126 -9.41 8.96 -6.68
CA GLY A 126 -10.74 9.24 -7.23
C GLY A 126 -11.04 10.74 -7.33
N ALA A 127 -10.70 11.52 -6.30
CA ALA A 127 -10.91 12.96 -6.31
C ALA A 127 -10.06 13.66 -7.39
N LEU A 128 -8.78 13.28 -7.51
CA LEU A 128 -7.86 13.82 -8.52
C LEU A 128 -8.20 13.39 -9.94
N ALA A 129 -8.83 12.22 -10.13
CA ALA A 129 -9.31 11.79 -11.44
C ALA A 129 -10.57 12.57 -11.85
N ALA A 130 -11.48 12.83 -10.91
CA ALA A 130 -12.72 13.56 -11.17
C ALA A 130 -12.53 15.06 -11.42
N SER A 131 -11.41 15.66 -10.97
CA SER A 131 -11.09 17.07 -11.22
C SER A 131 -10.47 17.35 -12.59
N GLU A 132 -10.10 16.31 -13.33
CA GLU A 132 -9.48 16.41 -14.67
C GLU A 132 -10.48 16.15 -15.81
N ASP A 133 -11.70 15.73 -15.47
CA ASP A 133 -12.84 15.57 -16.38
C ASP A 133 -13.69 16.86 -16.39
#